data_AF-A0A511N9K3-F1
#
_entry.id   AF-A0A511N9K3-F1
#
_cell.length_a   1.000
_cell.length_b   1.000
_cell.length_c   1.000
_cell.angle_alpha   90.00
_cell.angle_beta   90.00
_cell.angle_gamma   90.00
#
_symmetry.space_group_name_H-M   'P 1'
#
loop_
_entity.id
_entity.type
_entity.pdbx_description
1 polymer ?
#
loop_
_entity_poly.entity_id
_entity_poly.type
_entity_poly.pdbx_seq_one_letter_code
_entity_poly.pdbx_strand_id
1 'polypeptide(L)'
;MRMLLFLGVAAVYLLITFQVLRRPSSVMQDVGLRFDNINGLSEFHAIYVGIWSVTAAMLIYSAFFPEERALAVFAALMVLAQPIGRIVALFRGGLPRGKMQLMFVLETIGGLWLCFLA
;
A
#
# COMPACT_ATOMS: atom_id res chain seq x y z
N MET A 1 -20.21 -7.39 0.32
CA MET A 1 -18.86 -7.89 -0.09
C MET A 1 -17.93 -6.75 -0.50
N ARG A 2 -18.30 -5.86 -1.44
CA ARG A 2 -17.50 -4.68 -1.85
C ARG A 2 -17.01 -3.82 -0.68
N MET A 3 -17.92 -3.33 0.17
CA MET A 3 -17.57 -2.48 1.32
C MET A 3 -16.53 -3.14 2.25
N LEU A 4 -16.69 -4.43 2.56
CA LEU A 4 -15.76 -5.16 3.42
C LEU A 4 -14.37 -5.29 2.80
N LEU A 5 -14.27 -5.46 1.47
CA LEU A 5 -12.99 -5.51 0.78
C LEU A 5 -12.27 -4.16 0.87
N PHE A 6 -12.96 -3.06 0.55
CA PHE A 6 -12.38 -1.71 0.61
C PHE A 6 -11.92 -1.36 2.03
N LEU A 7 -12.76 -1.60 3.03
CA LEU A 7 -12.40 -1.37 4.43
C LEU A 7 -11.28 -2.30 4.91
N GLY A 8 -11.27 -3.56 4.48
CA GLY A 8 -10.23 -4.52 4.83
C GLY A 8 -8.86 -4.10 4.29
N VAL A 9 -8.79 -3.69 3.02
CA VAL A 9 -7.55 -3.18 2.43
C VAL A 9 -7.14 -1.86 3.08
N ALA A 10 -8.07 -0.95 3.35
CA ALA A 10 -7.79 0.30 4.07
C ALA A 10 -7.19 0.04 5.46
N ALA A 11 -7.74 -0.93 6.20
CA ALA A 11 -7.25 -1.31 7.51
C ALA A 11 -5.80 -1.81 7.47
N VAL A 12 -5.40 -2.55 6.42
CA VAL A 12 -4.00 -2.97 6.23
C VAL A 12 -3.09 -1.75 6.07
N TYR A 13 -3.43 -0.79 5.23
CA TYR A 13 -2.63 0.43 5.05
C TYR A 13 -2.53 1.27 6.34
N LEU A 14 -3.63 1.38 7.09
CA LEU A 14 -3.64 2.07 8.38
C LEU A 14 -2.79 1.34 9.43
N LEU A 15 -2.85 0.00 9.46
CA LEU A 15 -2.02 -0.80 10.36
C LEU A 15 -0.54 -0.62 10.07
N ILE A 16 -0.14 -0.55 8.79
CA ILE A 16 1.28 -0.34 8.48
C ILE A 16 1.68 1.11 8.77
N THR A 17 0.84 2.09 8.43
CA THR A 17 1.03 3.49 8.81
C THR A 17 1.28 3.64 10.31
N PHE A 18 0.44 3.00 11.12
CA PHE A 18 0.57 3.01 12.57
C PHE A 18 1.87 2.35 13.05
N GLN A 19 2.26 1.23 12.46
CA GLN A 19 3.53 0.57 12.78
C GLN A 19 4.74 1.44 12.42
N VAL A 20 4.68 2.16 11.31
CA VAL A 20 5.74 3.08 10.86
C VAL A 20 5.88 4.24 11.83
N LEU A 21 4.78 4.84 12.28
CA LEU A 21 4.81 5.90 13.30
C LEU A 21 5.40 5.40 14.62
N ARG A 22 5.13 4.15 15.01
CA ARG A 22 5.61 3.60 16.28
C ARG A 22 7.07 3.13 16.24
N ARG A 23 7.48 2.48 15.13
CA ARG A 23 8.78 1.79 15.00
C ARG A 23 9.31 1.89 13.56
N PRO A 24 9.64 3.09 13.06
CA PRO A 24 9.98 3.29 11.66
C PRO A 24 11.21 2.48 11.23
N SER A 25 12.24 2.42 12.07
CA SER A 25 13.47 1.67 11.79
C SER A 25 13.24 0.16 11.65
N SER A 26 12.30 -0.40 12.42
CA SER A 26 11.97 -1.83 12.33
C SER A 26 11.25 -2.16 11.02
N VAL A 27 10.26 -1.34 10.65
CA VAL A 27 9.51 -1.53 9.41
C VAL A 27 10.42 -1.36 8.19
N MET A 28 11.40 -0.45 8.25
CA MET A 28 12.37 -0.31 7.17
C MET A 28 13.26 -1.52 6.98
N GLN A 29 13.78 -2.10 8.06
CA GLN A 29 14.56 -3.32 7.96
C GLN A 29 13.73 -4.46 7.35
N ASP A 30 12.45 -4.55 7.71
CA ASP A 30 11.52 -5.52 7.13
C ASP A 30 11.32 -5.36 5.62
N VAL A 31 11.40 -4.12 5.11
CA VAL A 31 11.32 -3.84 3.66
C VAL A 31 12.70 -3.73 2.98
N GLY A 32 13.77 -4.04 3.70
CA GLY A 32 15.14 -4.07 3.18
C GLY A 32 15.82 -2.69 3.02
N LEU A 33 15.30 -1.65 3.67
CA LEU A 33 15.85 -0.30 3.63
C LEU A 33 16.67 0.02 4.89
N ARG A 34 17.60 0.99 4.78
CA ARG A 34 18.40 1.52 5.90
C ARG A 34 18.33 3.05 5.91
N PHE A 35 18.40 3.66 7.09
CA PHE A 35 18.53 5.11 7.23
C PHE A 35 19.99 5.52 7.21
N ASP A 36 20.40 6.20 6.16
CA ASP A 36 21.74 6.81 6.10
C ASP A 36 21.72 8.25 6.62
N ASN A 37 20.54 8.90 6.64
CA ASN A 37 20.34 10.28 7.12
C ASN A 37 18.85 10.61 7.35
N ILE A 38 18.59 11.85 7.79
CA ILE A 38 17.23 12.37 8.04
C ILE A 38 16.35 12.45 6.79
N ASN A 39 16.95 12.61 5.60
CA ASN A 39 16.18 12.69 4.36
C ASN A 39 15.55 11.34 4.02
N GLY A 40 16.27 10.23 4.26
CA GLY A 40 15.70 8.88 4.12
C GLY A 40 14.52 8.64 5.07
N LEU A 41 14.59 9.15 6.30
CA LEU A 41 13.48 9.12 7.28
C LEU A 41 12.29 9.93 6.81
N SER A 42 12.53 11.13 6.31
CA SER A 42 11.50 12.00 5.77
C SER A 42 10.79 11.36 4.58
N GLU A 43 11.54 10.84 3.61
CA GLU A 43 10.98 10.19 2.42
C GLU A 43 10.19 8.92 2.78
N PHE A 44 10.72 8.11 3.69
CA PHE A 44 10.01 6.93 4.17
C PHE A 44 8.67 7.30 4.83
N HIS A 45 8.63 8.35 5.66
CA HIS A 45 7.37 8.84 6.24
C HIS A 45 6.41 9.42 5.19
N ALA A 46 6.92 10.16 4.21
CA ALA A 46 6.10 10.73 3.15
C ALA A 46 5.31 9.63 2.41
N ILE A 47 5.97 8.50 2.11
CA ILE A 47 5.34 7.37 1.43
C ILE A 47 4.46 6.56 2.40
N TYR A 48 5.05 6.03 3.47
CA TYR A 48 4.41 5.00 4.31
C TYR A 48 3.42 5.57 5.32
N VAL A 49 3.48 6.87 5.61
CA VAL A 49 2.48 7.56 6.43
C VAL A 49 1.61 8.42 5.54
N GLY A 50 2.19 9.34 4.76
CA GLY A 50 1.43 10.28 3.94
C GLY A 50 0.59 9.58 2.86
N ILE A 51 1.26 9.01 1.85
CA ILE A 51 0.58 8.37 0.71
C ILE A 51 -0.34 7.25 1.18
N TRP A 52 0.11 6.40 2.11
CA TRP A 52 -0.67 5.24 2.55
C TRP A 52 -1.91 5.64 3.38
N SER A 53 -1.83 6.69 4.20
CA SER A 53 -3.01 7.22 4.89
C SER A 53 -4.03 7.77 3.89
N VAL A 54 -3.57 8.48 2.86
CA VAL A 54 -4.46 9.00 1.81
C VAL A 54 -5.10 7.86 1.03
N THR A 55 -4.33 6.84 0.61
CA THR A 55 -4.88 5.64 -0.03
C THR A 55 -5.93 4.96 0.84
N ALA A 56 -5.67 4.82 2.15
CA ALA A 56 -6.65 4.26 3.07
C ALA A 56 -7.92 5.12 3.18
N ALA A 57 -7.78 6.44 3.26
CA ALA A 57 -8.92 7.37 3.30
C ALA A 57 -9.76 7.29 2.01
N MET A 58 -9.12 7.18 0.85
CA MET A 58 -9.81 6.98 -0.43
C MET A 58 -10.58 5.67 -0.47
N LEU A 59 -9.96 4.56 0.00
CA LEU A 59 -10.62 3.26 0.08
C LEU A 59 -11.83 3.30 1.04
N ILE A 60 -11.69 3.95 2.18
CA ILE A 60 -12.79 4.14 3.14
C ILE A 60 -13.91 4.95 2.49
N TYR A 61 -13.59 6.07 1.84
CA TYR A 61 -14.57 6.89 1.14
C TYR A 61 -15.32 6.06 0.08
N SER A 62 -14.60 5.34 -0.78
CA SER A 62 -15.19 4.50 -1.83
C SER A 62 -16.00 3.32 -1.28
N ALA A 63 -15.82 2.94 -0.01
CA ALA A 63 -16.64 1.95 0.66
C ALA A 63 -18.03 2.51 1.04
N PHE A 64 -18.11 3.80 1.40
CA PHE A 64 -19.33 4.48 1.83
C PHE A 64 -20.06 5.22 0.72
N PHE A 65 -19.35 5.62 -0.34
CA PHE A 65 -19.87 6.37 -1.49
C PHE A 65 -19.69 5.55 -2.79
N PRO A 66 -20.45 4.45 -2.96
CA PRO A 66 -20.24 3.49 -4.04
C PRO A 66 -20.49 4.04 -5.45
N GLU A 67 -21.24 5.13 -5.57
CA GLU A 67 -21.53 5.89 -6.78
C GLU A 67 -20.31 6.62 -7.35
N GLU A 68 -19.33 6.98 -6.53
CA GLU A 68 -18.10 7.68 -6.93
C GLU A 68 -17.06 6.72 -7.50
N ARG A 69 -17.38 6.10 -8.64
CA ARG A 69 -16.57 5.05 -9.27
C ARG A 69 -15.15 5.50 -9.64
N ALA A 70 -14.99 6.75 -10.08
CA ALA A 70 -13.67 7.27 -10.46
C ALA A 70 -12.68 7.23 -9.29
N LEU A 71 -13.12 7.60 -8.09
CA LEU A 71 -12.28 7.56 -6.89
C LEU A 71 -11.96 6.12 -6.49
N ALA A 72 -12.93 5.21 -6.61
CA ALA A 72 -12.75 3.78 -6.31
C ALA A 72 -11.70 3.14 -7.24
N VAL A 73 -11.78 3.44 -8.54
CA VAL A 73 -10.79 2.99 -9.53
C VAL A 73 -9.42 3.56 -9.21
N PHE A 74 -9.32 4.86 -8.92
CA PHE A 74 -8.04 5.47 -8.58
C PHE A 74 -7.44 4.88 -7.30
N ALA A 75 -8.26 4.63 -6.27
CA ALA A 75 -7.80 3.99 -5.04
C ALA A 75 -7.27 2.57 -5.31
N ALA A 76 -7.95 1.79 -6.14
CA ALA A 76 -7.49 0.46 -6.56
C ALA A 76 -6.17 0.53 -7.36
N LEU A 77 -6.02 1.51 -8.25
CA LEU A 77 -4.79 1.75 -8.99
C LEU A 77 -3.63 2.15 -8.07
N MET A 78 -3.88 2.94 -7.01
CA MET A 78 -2.87 3.28 -6.00
C MET A 78 -2.37 2.04 -5.25
N VAL A 79 -3.25 1.07 -4.97
CA VAL A 79 -2.87 -0.24 -4.41
C VAL A 79 -2.01 -1.02 -5.42
N LEU A 80 -2.44 -1.08 -6.69
CA LEU A 80 -1.72 -1.79 -7.76
C LEU A 80 -0.40 -1.13 -8.18
N ALA A 81 -0.19 0.17 -7.91
CA ALA A 81 1.04 0.86 -8.22
C ALA A 81 2.25 0.20 -7.53
N GLN A 82 2.06 -0.35 -6.32
CA GLN A 82 3.10 -1.03 -5.56
C GLN A 82 3.59 -2.34 -6.22
N PRO A 83 2.72 -3.30 -6.59
CA PRO A 83 3.15 -4.48 -7.33
C PRO A 83 3.68 -4.14 -8.72
N ILE A 84 3.14 -3.13 -9.42
CA ILE A 84 3.69 -2.66 -10.70
C ILE A 84 5.15 -2.18 -10.53
N GLY A 85 5.42 -1.36 -9.52
CA GLY A 85 6.78 -0.92 -9.20
C GLY A 85 7.72 -2.10 -8.91
N ARG A 86 7.23 -3.12 -8.20
CA ARG A 86 8.02 -4.34 -7.95
C ARG A 86 8.26 -5.16 -9.21
N ILE A 87 7.29 -5.27 -10.13
CA ILE A 87 7.47 -5.92 -11.43
C ILE A 87 8.58 -5.25 -12.23
N VAL A 88 8.63 -3.91 -12.23
CA VAL A 88 9.74 -3.17 -12.86
C VAL A 88 11.09 -3.52 -12.21
N ALA A 89 11.12 -3.67 -10.89
CA ALA A 89 12.33 -4.09 -10.17
C ALA A 89 12.75 -5.54 -10.47
N LEU A 90 11.82 -6.45 -10.83
CA LEU A 90 12.14 -7.84 -11.16
C LEU A 90 13.18 -7.94 -12.28
N PHE A 91 13.05 -7.10 -13.31
CA PHE A 91 13.97 -7.08 -14.45
C PHE A 91 15.39 -6.61 -14.09
N ARG A 92 15.59 -6.02 -12.90
CA ARG A 92 16.89 -5.52 -12.44
C ARG A 92 17.50 -6.35 -11.32
N GLY A 93 16.69 -7.00 -10.49
CA GLY A 93 17.16 -7.64 -9.25
C GLY A 93 16.42 -8.91 -8.81
N GLY A 94 15.46 -9.40 -9.60
CA GLY A 94 14.68 -10.60 -9.28
C GLY A 94 13.52 -10.38 -8.28
N LEU A 95 12.89 -11.48 -7.87
CA LEU A 95 11.68 -11.48 -7.04
C LEU A 95 11.94 -11.03 -5.59
N PRO A 96 11.00 -10.26 -4.98
CA PRO A 96 11.05 -9.99 -3.56
C PRO A 96 10.96 -11.30 -2.76
N ARG A 97 11.58 -11.33 -1.59
CA ARG A 97 11.56 -12.48 -0.66
C ARG A 97 10.99 -12.08 0.69
N GLY A 98 10.53 -13.05 1.47
CA GLY A 98 10.02 -12.83 2.82
C GLY A 98 8.76 -11.97 2.87
N LYS A 99 8.70 -11.00 3.80
CA LYS A 99 7.53 -10.13 3.99
C LYS A 99 7.13 -9.37 2.73
N MET A 100 8.10 -8.95 1.92
CA MET A 100 7.84 -8.23 0.67
C MET A 100 7.17 -9.11 -0.39
N GLN A 101 7.43 -10.41 -0.39
CA GLN A 101 6.74 -11.35 -1.28
C GLN A 101 5.27 -11.50 -0.88
N LEU A 102 4.99 -11.59 0.43
CA LEU A 102 3.61 -11.64 0.94
C LEU A 102 2.85 -10.37 0.58
N MET A 103 3.44 -9.20 0.84
CA MET A 103 2.83 -7.91 0.47
C MET A 103 2.56 -7.82 -1.03
N PHE A 104 3.51 -8.23 -1.87
CA PHE A 104 3.33 -8.25 -3.32
C PHE A 104 2.11 -9.08 -3.75
N VAL A 105 1.93 -10.28 -3.18
CA VAL A 105 0.76 -11.12 -3.48
C VAL A 105 -0.53 -10.48 -2.98
N LEU A 106 -0.56 -10.00 -1.73
CA LEU A 106 -1.75 -9.39 -1.14
C LEU A 106 -2.18 -8.11 -1.86
N GLU A 107 -1.24 -7.24 -2.21
CA GLU A 107 -1.50 -6.01 -2.97
C GLU A 107 -1.96 -6.32 -4.39
N THR A 108 -1.39 -7.34 -5.04
CA THR A 108 -1.81 -7.75 -6.39
C THR A 108 -3.24 -8.27 -6.38
N ILE A 109 -3.54 -9.25 -5.51
CA ILE A 109 -4.87 -9.85 -5.42
C ILE A 109 -5.89 -8.82 -4.95
N GLY A 110 -5.56 -8.08 -3.88
CA GLY A 110 -6.43 -7.05 -3.31
C GLY A 110 -6.70 -5.92 -4.32
N GLY A 111 -5.67 -5.39 -4.98
CA GLY A 111 -5.80 -4.33 -5.97
C GLY A 111 -6.61 -4.76 -7.20
N LEU A 112 -6.38 -5.95 -7.73
CA LEU A 112 -7.16 -6.48 -8.87
C LEU A 112 -8.63 -6.68 -8.48
N TRP A 113 -8.90 -7.17 -7.28
CA TRP A 113 -10.26 -7.39 -6.81
C TRP A 113 -10.98 -6.07 -6.51
N LEU A 114 -10.27 -5.07 -5.99
CA LEU A 114 -10.77 -3.70 -5.85
C LEU A 114 -11.13 -3.12 -7.22
N CYS A 115 -10.27 -3.25 -8.23
CA CYS A 115 -10.56 -2.81 -9.61
C CYS A 115 -11.80 -3.50 -10.19
N PHE A 116 -11.98 -4.79 -9.95
CA PHE A 116 -13.15 -5.53 -10.42
C PHE A 116 -14.45 -5.06 -9.77
N LEU A 117 -14.38 -4.53 -8.55
CA LEU A 117 -15.55 -4.09 -7.77
C LEU A 117 -15.73 -2.57 -7.70
N ALA A 118 -14.83 -1.79 -8.31
CA ALA A 118 -14.86 -0.32 -8.37
C ALA A 118 -15.89 0.17 -9.39
#